data_AF-A0A1T1P780-F1
#
_entry.id   AF-A0A1T1P780-F1
#
_cell.length_a   1.000
_cell.length_b   1.000
_cell.length_c   1.000
_cell.angle_alpha   90.00
_cell.angle_beta   90.00
_cell.angle_gamma   90.00
#
_symmetry.space_group_name_H-M   'P 1'
#
loop_
_entity.id
_entity.type
_entity.pdbx_description
1 polymer ?
#
loop_
_entity_poly.entity_id
_entity_poly.type
_entity_poly.pdbx_seq_one_letter_code
_entity_poly.pdbx_strand_id
1 'polypeptide(L)' 'MPKYFVDDIQVERSHAMKVWHGSRTYRLANPRTRGYIFLTAEKGESQDGEIQHLAEAGVRIAPDREVRNG' A
#
# COMPACT_ATOMS: atom_id res chain seq x y z
N MET A 1 1.18 -11.61 9.08
CA MET A 1 1.20 -11.21 7.66
C MET A 1 0.57 -9.83 7.50
N PRO A 2 0.91 -9.04 6.45
CA PRO A 2 0.33 -7.71 6.26
C PRO A 2 -1.20 -7.77 6.12
N LYS A 3 -1.88 -6.77 6.66
CA LYS A 3 -3.33 -6.62 6.54
C LYS A 3 -3.62 -5.49 5.55
N TYR A 4 -4.57 -5.72 4.65
CA TYR A 4 -4.93 -4.78 3.59
C TYR A 4 -6.32 -4.22 3.84
N PHE A 5 -6.49 -2.92 3.64
CA PHE A 5 -7.75 -2.24 3.81
C PHE A 5 -8.03 -1.38 2.58
N VAL A 6 -9.29 -1.39 2.14
CA VAL A 6 -9.84 -0.47 1.14
C VAL A 6 -11.02 0.23 1.78
N ASP A 7 -10.98 1.56 1.86
CA ASP A 7 -12.01 2.37 2.53
C ASP A 7 -12.34 1.84 3.94
N ASP A 8 -11.30 1.52 4.71
CA ASP A 8 -11.33 0.92 6.06
C ASP A 8 -11.92 -0.49 6.18
N ILE A 9 -12.35 -1.11 5.07
CA ILE A 9 -12.79 -2.50 5.05
C ILE A 9 -11.58 -3.41 4.82
N GLN A 10 -11.38 -4.40 5.70
CA GLN A 10 -10.32 -5.38 5.50
C GLN A 10 -10.62 -6.26 4.28
N VAL A 11 -9.66 -6.34 3.36
CA VAL A 11 -9.78 -7.10 2.11
C VAL A 11 -8.57 -8.01 1.89
N GLU A 12 -8.66 -8.89 0.90
CA GLU A 12 -7.50 -9.64 0.44
C GLU A 12 -6.49 -8.76 -0.29
N ARG A 13 -5.21 -9.20 -0.28
CA ARG A 13 -4.11 -8.58 -1.03
C ARG A 13 -4.47 -8.33 -2.50
N SER A 14 -5.10 -9.32 -3.13
CA SER A 14 -5.48 -9.28 -4.55
C SER A 14 -6.46 -8.14 -4.85
N HIS A 15 -7.40 -7.87 -3.93
CA HIS A 15 -8.36 -6.79 -4.03
C HIS A 15 -7.66 -5.43 -3.88
N ALA A 16 -6.85 -5.26 -2.83
CA ALA A 16 -6.10 -4.03 -2.60
C ALA A 16 -5.17 -3.69 -3.78
N MET A 17 -4.52 -4.68 -4.38
CA MET A 17 -3.70 -4.48 -5.60
C MET A 17 -4.53 -4.04 -6.80
N LYS A 18 -5.74 -4.58 -7.00
CA LYS A 18 -6.63 -4.16 -8.09
C LYS A 18 -7.05 -2.70 -7.92
N VAL A 19 -7.41 -2.29 -6.70
CA VAL A 19 -7.78 -0.90 -6.38
C VAL A 19 -6.58 0.02 -6.61
N TRP A 20 -5.40 -0.35 -6.10
CA TRP A 20 -4.16 0.38 -6.34
C TRP A 20 -3.90 0.59 -7.84
N HIS A 21 -3.84 -0.48 -8.64
CA HIS A 21 -3.57 -0.40 -10.09
C HIS A 21 -4.64 0.36 -10.88
N GLY A 22 -5.90 0.32 -10.42
CA GLY A 22 -7.01 1.05 -11.05
C GLY A 22 -7.00 2.56 -10.76
N SER A 23 -6.33 2.98 -9.68
CA SER A 23 -6.39 4.35 -9.17
C SER A 23 -5.76 5.39 -10.12
N ARG A 24 -6.24 6.64 -10.02
CA ARG A 24 -5.64 7.77 -10.75
C ARG A 24 -4.22 8.03 -10.25
N THR A 25 -4.00 7.94 -8.95
CA THR A 25 -2.72 8.24 -8.31
C THR A 25 -1.63 7.21 -8.68
N TYR A 26 -1.97 5.93 -8.92
CA TYR A 26 -1.06 4.95 -9.54
C TYR A 26 -0.54 5.39 -10.92
N ARG A 27 -1.39 6.01 -11.74
CA ARG A 27 -1.00 6.52 -13.07
C ARG A 27 -0.10 7.76 -12.97
N LEU A 28 -0.23 8.53 -11.90
CA LEU A 28 0.56 9.74 -11.63
C LEU A 28 1.88 9.44 -10.90
N ALA A 29 1.94 8.36 -10.14
CA ALA A 29 3.15 7.89 -9.48
C ALA A 29 4.27 7.63 -10.48
N ASN A 30 5.51 7.91 -10.08
CA ASN A 30 6.69 7.73 -10.93
C ASN A 30 6.75 6.29 -11.47
N PRO A 31 6.77 6.07 -12.80
CA PRO A 31 6.78 4.72 -13.38
C PRO A 31 7.91 3.81 -12.89
N ARG A 32 9.03 4.38 -12.44
CA ARG A 32 10.17 3.63 -11.90
C ARG A 32 9.92 3.10 -10.48
N THR A 33 9.05 3.75 -9.70
CA THR A 33 8.82 3.41 -8.29
C THR A 33 7.42 2.85 -8.04
N ARG A 34 6.43 3.12 -8.90
CA ARG A 34 5.02 2.72 -8.68
C ARG A 34 4.80 1.20 -8.50
N GLY A 35 5.65 0.37 -9.09
CA GLY A 35 5.63 -1.09 -8.89
C GLY A 35 6.14 -1.52 -7.52
N TYR A 36 6.99 -0.69 -6.90
CA TYR A 36 7.59 -0.94 -5.60
C TYR A 36 6.81 -0.34 -4.44
N ILE A 37 6.02 0.71 -4.64
CA ILE A 37 5.18 1.36 -3.60
C ILE A 37 4.39 0.34 -2.77
N PHE A 38 3.71 -0.60 -3.45
CA PHE A 38 2.92 -1.62 -2.76
C PHE A 38 3.81 -2.59 -1.96
N LEU A 39 4.95 -2.97 -2.51
CA LEU A 39 5.91 -3.90 -1.89
C LEU A 39 6.63 -3.26 -0.68
N THR A 40 7.03 -2.00 -0.78
CA THR A 40 7.66 -1.26 0.33
C THR A 40 6.65 -1.07 1.47
N ALA A 41 5.37 -0.86 1.14
CA ALA A 41 4.32 -0.71 2.14
C ALA A 41 4.03 -2.03 2.88
N GLU A 42 4.06 -3.15 2.17
CA GLU A 42 3.97 -4.49 2.78
C GLU A 42 5.09 -4.77 3.78
N LYS A 43 6.29 -4.24 3.51
CA LYS A 43 7.46 -4.35 4.39
C LYS A 43 7.51 -3.30 5.50
N GLY A 44 6.67 -2.26 5.43
CA GLY A 44 6.76 -1.11 6.33
C GLY A 44 8.00 -0.25 6.07
N GLU A 45 8.52 -0.26 4.85
CA GLU A 45 9.70 0.48 4.36
C GLU A 45 9.31 1.69 3.49
N SER A 46 8.01 1.98 3.34
CA SER A 46 7.56 3.07 2.48
C SER A 46 7.94 4.45 3.01
N GLN A 47 8.30 5.33 2.08
CA GLN A 47 8.48 6.76 2.35
C GLN A 47 7.11 7.48 2.33
N ASP A 48 7.02 8.66 2.95
CA ASP A 48 5.77 9.42 3.12
C ASP A 48 5.00 9.62 1.80
N GLY A 49 5.70 9.91 0.70
CA GLY A 49 5.08 10.09 -0.62
C GLY A 49 4.49 8.80 -1.22
N GLU A 50 5.05 7.64 -0.90
CA GLU A 50 4.54 6.34 -1.36
C GLU A 50 3.27 5.96 -0.59
N ILE A 51 3.25 6.23 0.72
CA ILE A 51 2.08 6.04 1.57
C ILE A 51 0.94 6.98 1.14
N GLN A 52 1.26 8.22 0.76
CA GLN A 52 0.29 9.16 0.24
C GLN A 52 -0.43 8.63 -1.00
N HIS A 53 0.31 8.07 -1.97
CA HIS A 53 -0.32 7.48 -3.16
C HIS A 53 -1.26 6.32 -2.82
N LEU A 54 -0.91 5.45 -1.87
CA LEU A 54 -1.80 4.38 -1.42
C LEU A 54 -3.05 4.95 -0.74
N ALA A 55 -2.88 5.92 0.16
CA ALA A 55 -3.99 6.57 0.86
C ALA A 55 -4.95 7.29 -0.10
N GLU A 56 -4.42 8.01 -1.10
CA GLU A 56 -5.22 8.64 -2.17
C GLU A 56 -5.97 7.62 -3.04
N ALA A 57 -5.46 6.39 -3.14
CA ALA A 57 -6.14 5.28 -3.81
C ALA A 57 -7.18 4.59 -2.90
N GLY A 58 -7.37 5.05 -1.67
CA GLY A 58 -8.22 4.38 -0.67
C GLY A 58 -7.59 3.12 -0.06
N VAL A 59 -6.31 2.86 -0.34
CA VAL A 59 -5.60 1.66 0.10
C VAL A 59 -4.77 1.96 1.35
N ARG A 60 -4.95 1.16 2.41
CA ARG A 60 -4.07 1.16 3.57
C ARG A 60 -3.49 -0.24 3.78
N ILE A 61 -2.17 -0.32 3.94
CA ILE A 61 -1.46 -1.57 4.24
C ILE A 61 -0.92 -1.43 5.65
N ALA A 62 -1.39 -2.29 6.55
CA ALA A 62 -0.78 -2.47 7.86
C ALA A 62 0.29 -3.57 7.73
N PRO A 63 1.59 -3.22 7.75
CA PRO A 63 2.65 -4.20 7.62
C PRO A 63 2.61 -5.19 8.78
N ASP A 64 3.17 -6.36 8.56
CA ASP A 64 3.32 -7.39 9.59
C ASP A 64 4.44 -7.01 10.56
N ARG A 65 4.24 -5.98 11.37
CA ARG A 65 5.10 -5.73 12.52
C ARG A 65 4.62 -6.64 13.65
N GLU A 66 5.10 -7.89 13.65
CA GLU A 66 5.40 -8.50 14.94
C GLU A 66 6.30 -7.51 15.69
N VAL A 67 5.89 -7.19 16.91
CA VAL A 67 6.53 -6.26 17.82
C VAL A 67 8.01 -6.65 17.98
N ARG A 68 8.90 -6.06 17.18
CA ARG A 68 10.33 -6.04 17.48
C ARG A 68 10.60 -4.88 18.43
N ASN A 69 10.15 -5.04 19.67
CA ASN A 69 10.72 -4.35 20.83
C ASN A 69 11.13 -5.46 21.80
N GLY A 70 12.35 -5.99 21.56
CA GLY A 70 13.22 -6.43 22.63
C GLY A 70 14.07 -5.26 23.09
#